data_AF-A0A1Y4QYT6-F1
#
_entry.id   AF-A0A1Y4QYT6-F1
#
_cell.length_a   1.000
_cell.length_b   1.000
_cell.length_c   1.000
_cell.angle_alpha   90.00
_cell.angle_beta   90.00
_cell.angle_gamma   90.00
#
_symmetry.space_group_name_H-M   'P 1'
#
loop_
_entity.id
_entity.type
_entity.pdbx_description
1 polymer ?
#
loop_
_entity_poly.entity_id
_entity_poly.type
_entity_poly.pdbx_seq_one_letter_code
_entity_poly.pdbx_strand_id
1 'polypeptide(L)'
;MFAAFLTDLHEILRTDNDGLEKEKQLMNYSSNLMNRVIQSWINWQEPQLIQSYQVKGYTVGKAVERSVQFLFGVLTYTRKSVERNGHIIYPIDNLLGLERYDRYSLRTKYALAELSMVTSYRKASELIEVVGNVQASKDTVMKVVHEYETKYKEHEAYLEEYGTEGKCKVDYLYIEGDGVFVGGKDGTNKELAHFIVHEGIETNGQRKMAKNLKQFVGLGHQKTLNHVENYLYRTYDLKNTVIVTNSDGGKGYSQKTFKSLLPVVKGHEHFLDRYHISLKLEQRVFVPELISVFQNAINNYSTRDLQCALDTLESHVETKEQETHVKKLRAYLRRIWKIIKPYHLRELSGEKQGIGIMESLHRILTFRMKRNSKYWGKGLEAMASLLTTKRNGTLKEIFLEKWKEAFALDDRLVAELGKCPNHFFEDERQKVDNIKNYAINYHKPSKQTKERLDWYKGNEN
;
A
#
# COMPACT_ATOMS: atom_id res chain seq x y z
N MET A 1 29.87 -38.50 5.39
CA MET A 1 28.86 -37.48 5.77
C MET A 1 27.83 -38.05 6.74
N PHE A 2 27.01 -39.03 6.35
CA PHE A 2 25.91 -39.55 7.19
C PHE A 2 26.35 -40.16 8.54
N ALA A 3 27.46 -40.90 8.61
CA ALA A 3 27.95 -41.47 9.87
C ALA A 3 28.31 -40.38 10.91
N ALA A 4 29.09 -39.36 10.52
CA ALA A 4 29.41 -38.21 11.37
C ALA A 4 28.14 -37.45 11.79
N PHE A 5 27.12 -37.40 10.93
CA PHE A 5 25.85 -36.75 11.26
C PHE A 5 25.11 -37.44 12.42
N LEU A 6 25.13 -38.78 12.46
CA LEU A 6 24.55 -39.54 13.57
C LEU A 6 25.34 -39.36 14.87
N THR A 7 26.67 -39.19 14.79
CA THR A 7 27.52 -38.91 15.96
C THR A 7 27.17 -37.55 16.57
N ASP A 8 27.19 -36.47 15.79
CA ASP A 8 26.86 -35.11 16.29
C ASP A 8 25.45 -35.08 16.92
N LEU A 9 24.46 -35.73 16.27
CA LEU A 9 23.09 -35.83 16.75
C LEU A 9 23.00 -36.60 18.09
N HIS A 10 23.75 -37.71 18.21
CA HIS A 10 23.81 -38.47 19.45
C HIS A 10 24.43 -37.66 20.59
N GLU A 11 25.47 -36.86 20.32
CA GLU A 11 26.06 -35.99 21.34
C GLU A 11 25.08 -34.91 21.82
N ILE A 12 24.39 -34.20 20.91
CA ILE A 12 23.38 -33.18 21.26
C ILE A 12 22.33 -33.77 22.21
N LEU A 13 21.79 -34.95 21.88
CA LEU A 13 20.76 -35.61 22.69
C LEU A 13 21.29 -36.09 24.05
N ARG A 14 22.58 -36.48 24.14
CA ARG A 14 23.24 -36.96 25.36
C ARG A 14 23.71 -35.85 26.31
N THR A 15 23.75 -34.58 25.89
CA THR A 15 24.09 -33.46 26.80
C THR A 15 23.11 -33.37 27.98
N ASP A 16 23.55 -32.84 29.13
CA ASP A 16 22.67 -32.57 30.29
C ASP A 16 21.92 -31.22 30.17
N ASN A 17 21.82 -30.68 28.95
CA ASN A 17 21.08 -29.44 28.67
C ASN A 17 19.56 -29.64 28.89
N ASP A 18 18.86 -28.57 29.23
CA ASP A 18 17.39 -28.58 29.30
C ASP A 18 16.75 -28.78 27.91
N GLY A 19 15.46 -29.11 27.89
CA GLY A 19 14.73 -29.42 26.66
C GLY A 19 14.74 -28.29 25.61
N LEU A 20 14.68 -27.02 26.04
CA LEU A 20 14.64 -25.88 25.12
C LEU A 20 16.00 -25.65 24.46
N GLU A 21 17.09 -25.76 25.24
CA GLU A 21 18.44 -25.63 24.68
C GLU A 21 18.80 -26.84 23.80
N LYS A 22 18.31 -28.05 24.11
CA LYS A 22 18.40 -29.21 23.20
C LYS A 22 17.67 -28.98 21.88
N GLU A 23 16.41 -28.53 21.91
CA GLU A 23 15.65 -28.23 20.68
C GLU A 23 16.33 -27.16 19.83
N LYS A 24 16.87 -26.11 20.46
CA LYS A 24 17.64 -25.06 19.79
C LYS A 24 18.94 -25.60 19.16
N GLN A 25 19.64 -26.53 19.82
CA GLN A 25 20.81 -27.20 19.25
C GLN A 25 20.43 -28.08 18.04
N LEU A 26 19.32 -28.83 18.13
CA LEU A 26 18.78 -29.62 17.01
C LEU A 26 18.37 -28.73 15.82
N MET A 27 17.77 -27.56 16.07
CA MET A 27 17.40 -26.60 15.03
C MET A 27 18.64 -26.03 14.30
N ASN A 28 19.66 -25.61 15.05
CA ASN A 28 20.95 -25.21 14.49
C ASN A 28 21.63 -26.35 13.71
N TYR A 29 21.51 -27.58 14.20
CA TYR A 29 22.08 -28.74 13.55
C TYR A 29 21.38 -29.08 12.22
N SER A 30 20.06 -28.97 12.18
CA SER A 30 19.25 -29.06 10.95
C SER A 30 19.65 -28.01 9.91
N SER A 31 19.84 -26.74 10.32
CA SER A 31 20.38 -25.67 9.46
C SER A 31 21.74 -26.06 8.86
N ASN A 32 22.65 -26.59 9.67
CA ASN A 32 23.98 -27.01 9.22
C ASN A 32 23.95 -28.22 8.27
N LEU A 33 23.05 -29.19 8.48
CA LEU A 33 22.83 -30.28 7.54
C LEU A 33 22.37 -29.73 6.18
N MET A 34 21.35 -28.87 6.18
CA MET A 34 20.80 -28.28 4.95
C MET A 34 21.89 -27.54 4.16
N ASN A 35 22.73 -26.77 4.85
CA ASN A 35 23.90 -26.11 4.25
C ASN A 35 24.87 -27.11 3.59
N ARG A 36 25.24 -28.20 4.27
CA ARG A 36 26.14 -29.23 3.72
C ARG A 36 25.55 -29.91 2.48
N VAL A 37 24.23 -30.17 2.47
CA VAL A 37 23.53 -30.76 1.31
C VAL A 37 23.52 -29.78 0.12
N ILE A 38 23.15 -28.52 0.35
CA ILE A 38 23.11 -27.50 -0.72
C ILE A 38 24.51 -27.20 -1.26
N GLN A 39 25.53 -27.08 -0.40
CA GLN A 39 26.93 -26.95 -0.82
C GLN A 39 27.39 -28.12 -1.70
N SER A 40 27.01 -29.35 -1.36
CA SER A 40 27.35 -30.54 -2.14
C SER A 40 26.71 -30.50 -3.53
N TRP A 41 25.45 -30.06 -3.61
CA TRP A 41 24.77 -29.81 -4.89
C TRP A 41 25.40 -28.66 -5.69
N ILE A 42 25.78 -27.55 -5.04
CA ILE A 42 26.50 -26.43 -5.69
C ILE A 42 27.82 -26.91 -6.31
N ASN A 43 28.61 -27.68 -5.56
CA ASN A 43 29.90 -28.22 -6.03
C ASN A 43 29.74 -29.18 -7.21
N TRP A 44 28.61 -29.89 -7.30
CA TRP A 44 28.26 -30.76 -8.43
C TRP A 44 27.71 -29.96 -9.64
N GLN A 45 26.95 -28.89 -9.40
CA GLN A 45 26.28 -28.09 -10.43
C GLN A 45 27.18 -27.01 -11.05
N GLU A 46 28.06 -26.38 -10.27
CA GLU A 46 28.90 -25.27 -10.74
C GLU A 46 29.77 -25.64 -11.96
N PRO A 47 30.48 -26.79 -12.01
CA PRO A 47 31.31 -27.14 -13.18
C PRO A 47 30.49 -27.23 -14.48
N GLN A 48 29.27 -27.77 -14.41
CA GLN A 48 28.35 -27.92 -15.54
C GLN A 48 27.87 -26.54 -16.02
N LEU A 49 27.52 -25.65 -15.10
CA LEU A 49 27.17 -24.26 -15.43
C LEU A 49 28.34 -23.55 -16.11
N ILE A 50 29.55 -23.62 -15.53
CA ILE A 50 30.74 -22.95 -16.07
C ILE A 50 31.04 -23.44 -17.49
N GLN A 51 31.01 -24.74 -17.73
CA GLN A 51 31.21 -25.31 -19.07
C GLN A 51 30.21 -24.71 -20.08
N SER A 52 28.94 -24.57 -19.71
CA SER A 52 27.92 -23.96 -20.57
C SER A 52 28.15 -22.47 -20.91
N TYR A 53 28.89 -21.75 -20.06
CA TYR A 53 29.34 -20.38 -20.32
C TYR A 53 30.65 -20.34 -21.12
N GLN A 54 31.60 -21.25 -20.87
CA GLN A 54 32.84 -21.36 -21.65
C GLN A 54 32.57 -21.65 -23.13
N VAL A 55 31.61 -22.54 -23.44
CA VAL A 55 31.15 -22.80 -24.83
C VAL A 55 30.58 -21.53 -25.49
N LYS A 56 30.06 -20.58 -24.70
CA LYS A 56 29.58 -19.26 -25.16
C LYS A 56 30.68 -18.19 -25.17
N GLY A 57 31.95 -18.58 -25.08
CA GLY A 57 33.10 -17.67 -25.15
C GLY A 57 33.34 -16.82 -23.90
N TYR A 58 32.86 -17.25 -22.73
CA TYR A 58 33.19 -16.60 -21.46
C TYR A 58 34.50 -17.17 -20.87
N THR A 59 35.32 -16.29 -20.29
CA THR A 59 36.49 -16.69 -19.49
C THR A 59 36.07 -16.97 -18.05
N VAL A 60 36.82 -17.82 -17.34
CA VAL A 60 36.51 -18.20 -15.95
C VAL A 60 37.40 -17.41 -14.99
N GLY A 61 36.77 -16.74 -14.03
CA GLY A 61 37.44 -15.97 -12.99
C GLY A 61 37.80 -16.78 -11.75
N LYS A 62 38.21 -16.06 -10.70
CA LYS A 62 38.60 -16.68 -9.42
C LYS A 62 37.38 -17.18 -8.65
N ALA A 63 37.60 -18.24 -7.87
CA ALA A 63 36.66 -18.70 -6.85
C ALA A 63 36.65 -17.72 -5.66
N VAL A 64 35.47 -17.41 -5.16
CA VAL A 64 35.24 -16.49 -4.03
C VAL A 64 34.14 -17.07 -3.14
N GLU A 65 34.28 -16.98 -1.82
CA GLU A 65 33.23 -17.37 -0.87
C GLU A 65 32.10 -16.33 -0.79
N ARG A 66 30.86 -16.78 -0.57
CA ARG A 66 29.71 -15.93 -0.27
C ARG A 66 28.83 -16.59 0.79
N SER A 67 28.37 -15.80 1.75
CA SER A 67 27.36 -16.19 2.75
C SER A 67 26.06 -15.43 2.53
N VAL A 68 24.92 -16.14 2.58
CA VAL A 68 23.58 -15.55 2.43
C VAL A 68 22.62 -16.13 3.47
N GLN A 69 21.83 -15.25 4.09
CA GLN A 69 20.79 -15.59 5.07
C GLN A 69 19.52 -16.13 4.36
N PHE A 70 19.27 -17.43 4.45
CA PHE A 70 18.01 -18.08 4.07
C PHE A 70 17.14 -18.34 5.31
N LEU A 71 15.84 -18.61 5.14
CA LEU A 71 14.95 -18.98 6.26
C LEU A 71 15.28 -20.33 6.92
N PHE A 72 16.21 -21.11 6.35
CA PHE A 72 16.74 -22.33 6.95
C PHE A 72 18.11 -22.11 7.62
N GLY A 73 18.63 -20.89 7.65
CA GLY A 73 19.96 -20.53 8.17
C GLY A 73 20.90 -19.91 7.12
N VAL A 74 22.17 -19.74 7.51
CA VAL A 74 23.19 -19.09 6.67
C VAL A 74 23.83 -20.08 5.69
N LEU A 75 23.53 -19.95 4.40
CA LEU A 75 24.23 -20.71 3.37
C LEU A 75 25.53 -19.99 2.99
N THR A 76 26.66 -20.53 3.42
CA THR A 76 28.00 -20.19 2.89
C THR A 76 28.37 -21.14 1.77
N TYR A 77 28.89 -20.64 0.65
CA TYR A 77 29.33 -21.44 -0.48
C TYR A 77 30.43 -20.73 -1.28
N THR A 78 31.23 -21.53 -2.00
CA THR A 78 32.18 -21.02 -2.99
C THR A 78 31.48 -20.85 -4.33
N ARG A 79 31.81 -19.75 -5.03
CA ARG A 79 31.30 -19.44 -6.36
C ARG A 79 32.43 -18.89 -7.24
N LYS A 80 32.45 -19.24 -8.52
CA LYS A 80 33.33 -18.66 -9.54
C LYS A 80 32.56 -17.65 -10.39
N SER A 81 33.26 -16.59 -10.80
CA SER A 81 32.74 -15.71 -11.84
C SER A 81 33.05 -16.24 -13.24
N VAL A 82 32.23 -15.81 -14.20
CA VAL A 82 32.53 -15.91 -15.64
C VAL A 82 32.44 -14.51 -16.25
N GLU A 83 33.30 -14.19 -17.20
CA GLU A 83 33.39 -12.86 -17.79
C GLU A 83 33.37 -12.92 -19.32
N ARG A 84 32.66 -11.96 -19.94
CA ARG A 84 32.75 -11.69 -21.38
C ARG A 84 32.50 -10.20 -21.62
N ASN A 85 33.34 -9.56 -22.43
CA ASN A 85 33.24 -8.13 -22.77
C ASN A 85 33.14 -7.21 -21.54
N GLY A 86 33.89 -7.50 -20.46
CA GLY A 86 33.83 -6.75 -19.19
C GLY A 86 32.58 -7.02 -18.32
N HIS A 87 31.66 -7.87 -18.78
CA HIS A 87 30.46 -8.22 -18.03
C HIS A 87 30.70 -9.48 -17.19
N ILE A 88 30.79 -9.30 -15.86
CA ILE A 88 31.07 -10.35 -14.88
C ILE A 88 29.77 -10.92 -14.31
N ILE A 89 29.57 -12.23 -14.45
CA ILE A 89 28.42 -12.99 -13.96
C ILE A 89 28.88 -14.03 -12.92
N TYR A 90 28.05 -14.32 -11.92
CA TYR A 90 28.22 -15.49 -11.05
C TYR A 90 27.11 -16.51 -11.37
N PRO A 91 27.38 -17.60 -12.13
CA PRO A 91 26.33 -18.48 -12.64
C PRO A 91 25.47 -19.12 -11.56
N ILE A 92 26.07 -19.54 -10.44
CA ILE A 92 25.35 -20.20 -9.36
C ILE A 92 24.44 -19.23 -8.59
N ASP A 93 24.88 -17.99 -8.38
CA ASP A 93 24.08 -16.93 -7.75
C ASP A 93 22.83 -16.63 -8.59
N ASN A 94 22.97 -16.54 -9.92
CA ASN A 94 21.85 -16.38 -10.84
C ASN A 94 20.88 -17.57 -10.75
N LEU A 95 21.39 -18.81 -10.70
CA LEU A 95 20.56 -20.01 -10.55
C LEU A 95 19.82 -20.05 -9.20
N LEU A 96 20.43 -19.51 -8.15
CA LEU A 96 19.83 -19.37 -6.81
C LEU A 96 18.92 -18.13 -6.67
N GLY A 97 18.80 -17.28 -7.70
CA GLY A 97 18.02 -16.05 -7.66
C GLY A 97 18.58 -14.98 -6.70
N LEU A 98 19.91 -14.89 -6.58
CA LEU A 98 20.60 -14.02 -5.64
C LEU A 98 21.17 -12.77 -6.30
N GLU A 99 20.62 -11.61 -5.95
CA GLU A 99 21.07 -10.30 -6.44
C GLU A 99 22.53 -9.99 -6.06
N ARG A 100 23.16 -9.03 -6.75
CA ARG A 100 24.56 -8.65 -6.51
C ARG A 100 24.71 -7.97 -5.14
N TYR A 101 25.71 -8.38 -4.35
CA TYR A 101 26.01 -7.91 -2.99
C TYR A 101 24.98 -8.24 -1.88
N ASP A 102 23.84 -8.83 -2.23
CA ASP A 102 22.79 -9.17 -1.27
C ASP A 102 23.23 -10.18 -0.20
N ARG A 103 22.87 -9.91 1.06
CA ARG A 103 23.16 -10.81 2.19
C ARG A 103 21.98 -11.68 2.61
N TYR A 104 20.83 -11.53 1.96
CA TYR A 104 19.56 -12.17 2.34
C TYR A 104 18.90 -12.76 1.10
N SER A 105 18.35 -13.98 1.21
CA SER A 105 17.59 -14.58 0.12
C SER A 105 16.29 -13.81 -0.16
N LEU A 106 15.76 -13.94 -1.37
CA LEU A 106 14.50 -13.30 -1.77
C LEU A 106 13.33 -13.60 -0.81
N ARG A 107 13.19 -14.86 -0.35
CA ARG A 107 12.17 -15.23 0.65
C ARG A 107 12.48 -14.66 2.03
N THR A 108 13.74 -14.53 2.42
CA THR A 108 14.14 -13.85 3.67
C THR A 108 13.78 -12.37 3.63
N LYS A 109 14.10 -11.65 2.54
CA LYS A 109 13.68 -10.26 2.34
C LYS A 109 12.15 -10.15 2.40
N TYR A 110 11.42 -11.04 1.73
CA TYR A 110 9.95 -11.04 1.78
C TYR A 110 9.40 -11.25 3.21
N ALA A 111 9.93 -12.23 3.96
CA ALA A 111 9.51 -12.48 5.34
C ALA A 111 9.78 -11.28 6.27
N LEU A 112 10.92 -10.59 6.10
CA LEU A 112 11.22 -9.35 6.82
C LEU A 112 10.19 -8.25 6.51
N ALA A 113 9.81 -8.09 5.23
CA ALA A 113 8.74 -7.17 4.84
C ALA A 113 7.39 -7.56 5.47
N GLU A 114 7.03 -8.85 5.50
CA GLU A 114 5.81 -9.35 6.13
C GLU A 114 5.75 -9.05 7.64
N LEU A 115 6.81 -9.35 8.38
CA LEU A 115 6.92 -9.06 9.81
C LEU A 115 6.89 -7.54 10.07
N SER A 116 7.52 -6.75 9.19
CA SER A 116 7.55 -5.28 9.31
C SER A 116 6.15 -4.64 9.27
N MET A 117 5.17 -5.27 8.63
CA MET A 117 3.78 -4.78 8.54
C MET A 117 2.94 -5.03 9.80
N VAL A 118 3.35 -5.95 10.68
CA VAL A 118 2.59 -6.30 11.90
C VAL A 118 3.27 -5.84 13.18
N THR A 119 4.59 -5.63 13.18
CA THR A 119 5.35 -5.25 14.37
C THR A 119 6.42 -4.18 14.11
N SER A 120 7.17 -3.78 15.13
CA SER A 120 8.28 -2.82 14.98
C SER A 120 9.49 -3.49 14.32
N TYR A 121 10.39 -2.72 13.69
CA TYR A 121 11.56 -3.30 13.02
C TYR A 121 12.51 -4.05 13.97
N ARG A 122 12.57 -3.65 15.25
CA ARG A 122 13.31 -4.39 16.27
C ARG A 122 12.63 -5.72 16.60
N LYS A 123 11.31 -5.72 16.80
CA LYS A 123 10.55 -6.96 17.04
C LYS A 123 10.51 -7.89 15.83
N ALA A 124 10.54 -7.37 14.60
CA ALA A 124 10.65 -8.18 13.39
C ALA A 124 12.02 -8.87 13.29
N SER A 125 13.08 -8.17 13.71
CA SER A 125 14.44 -8.69 13.87
C SER A 125 14.50 -9.78 14.94
N GLU A 126 13.96 -9.53 16.14
CA GLU A 126 13.83 -10.51 17.24
C GLU A 126 13.04 -11.77 16.79
N LEU A 127 11.90 -11.60 16.12
CA LEU A 127 11.04 -12.72 15.70
C LEU A 127 11.67 -13.60 14.62
N ILE A 128 12.37 -13.03 13.63
CA ILE A 128 12.97 -13.84 12.55
C ILE A 128 14.23 -14.58 13.02
N GLU A 129 14.91 -14.05 14.02
CA GLU A 129 16.02 -14.73 14.70
C GLU A 129 15.50 -15.95 15.48
N VAL A 130 14.46 -15.77 16.31
CA VAL A 130 13.83 -16.85 17.10
C VAL A 130 13.17 -17.93 16.23
N VAL A 131 12.46 -17.55 15.16
CA VAL A 131 11.64 -18.50 14.37
C VAL A 131 12.38 -19.07 13.16
N GLY A 132 13.33 -18.34 12.57
CA GLY A 132 13.97 -18.70 11.31
C GLY A 132 15.48 -18.95 11.39
N ASN A 133 16.11 -18.79 12.57
CA ASN A 133 17.57 -18.78 12.72
C ASN A 133 18.26 -17.74 11.80
N VAL A 134 17.56 -16.64 11.50
CA VAL A 134 18.03 -15.57 10.60
C VAL A 134 18.57 -14.40 11.40
N GLN A 135 19.85 -14.08 11.21
CA GLN A 135 20.44 -12.88 11.79
C GLN A 135 20.16 -11.68 10.87
N ALA A 136 19.12 -10.91 11.19
CA ALA A 136 18.75 -9.68 10.50
C ALA A 136 18.56 -8.55 11.52
N SER A 137 19.30 -7.44 11.41
CA SER A 137 19.15 -6.30 12.31
C SER A 137 17.90 -5.46 12.00
N LYS A 138 17.44 -4.66 12.97
CA LYS A 138 16.37 -3.66 12.77
C LYS A 138 16.58 -2.78 11.52
N ASP A 139 17.84 -2.48 11.18
CA ASP A 139 18.21 -1.60 10.08
C ASP A 139 18.23 -2.37 8.74
N THR A 140 18.49 -3.68 8.76
CA THR A 140 18.17 -4.56 7.62
C THR A 140 16.67 -4.56 7.34
N VAL A 141 15.81 -4.73 8.35
CA VAL A 141 14.35 -4.70 8.16
C VAL A 141 13.92 -3.37 7.53
N MET A 142 14.50 -2.25 8.00
CA MET A 142 14.25 -0.93 7.43
C MET A 142 14.70 -0.82 5.96
N LYS A 143 15.89 -1.36 5.60
CA LYS A 143 16.39 -1.36 4.21
C LYS A 143 15.45 -2.11 3.28
N VAL A 144 15.04 -3.33 3.63
CA VAL A 144 14.07 -4.12 2.84
C VAL A 144 12.76 -3.38 2.62
N VAL A 145 12.27 -2.65 3.63
CA VAL A 145 11.07 -1.81 3.51
C VAL A 145 11.27 -0.66 2.52
N HIS A 146 12.44 -0.01 2.51
CA HIS A 146 12.78 1.05 1.55
C HIS A 146 13.06 0.51 0.14
N GLU A 147 13.71 -0.65 0.01
CA GLU A 147 13.89 -1.35 -1.28
C GLU A 147 12.55 -1.64 -1.94
N TYR A 148 11.56 -2.10 -1.14
CA TYR A 148 10.20 -2.28 -1.64
C TYR A 148 9.52 -0.97 -2.07
N GLU A 149 9.79 0.14 -1.39
CA GLU A 149 9.28 1.46 -1.80
C GLU A 149 9.79 1.86 -3.19
N THR A 150 11.06 1.59 -3.51
CA THR A 150 11.62 1.79 -4.84
C THR A 150 10.93 0.89 -5.87
N LYS A 151 10.82 -0.42 -5.60
CA LYS A 151 10.10 -1.37 -6.48
C LYS A 151 8.65 -0.93 -6.73
N TYR A 152 7.95 -0.45 -5.71
CA TYR A 152 6.60 0.09 -5.85
C TYR A 152 6.57 1.33 -6.74
N LYS A 153 7.49 2.28 -6.57
CA LYS A 153 7.54 3.50 -7.39
C LYS A 153 7.87 3.19 -8.87
N GLU A 154 8.77 2.25 -9.13
CA GLU A 154 9.06 1.77 -10.48
C GLU A 154 7.88 1.03 -11.12
N HIS A 155 7.13 0.25 -10.33
CA HIS A 155 5.88 -0.37 -10.78
C HIS A 155 4.84 0.67 -11.15
N GLU A 156 4.54 1.65 -10.30
CA GLU A 156 3.54 2.68 -10.61
C GLU A 156 3.95 3.51 -11.84
N ALA A 157 5.23 3.85 -12.00
CA ALA A 157 5.73 4.52 -13.21
C ALA A 157 5.54 3.67 -14.47
N TYR A 158 5.87 2.36 -14.42
CA TYR A 158 5.57 1.44 -15.51
C TYR A 158 4.07 1.37 -15.83
N LEU A 159 3.21 1.38 -14.81
CA LEU A 159 1.75 1.40 -15.00
C LEU A 159 1.25 2.72 -15.61
N GLU A 160 1.93 3.84 -15.40
CA GLU A 160 1.61 5.15 -16.02
C GLU A 160 2.09 5.21 -17.49
N GLU A 161 3.26 4.66 -17.79
CA GLU A 161 3.89 4.73 -19.12
C GLU A 161 3.35 3.68 -20.11
N TYR A 162 3.13 2.44 -19.66
CA TYR A 162 2.71 1.29 -20.51
C TYR A 162 1.25 0.87 -20.26
N GLY A 163 0.48 1.71 -19.57
CA GLY A 163 -0.92 1.48 -19.25
C GLY A 163 -1.86 1.59 -20.45
N THR A 164 -2.54 0.51 -20.82
CA THR A 164 -3.60 0.52 -21.86
C THR A 164 -5.00 0.72 -21.27
N GLU A 165 -5.93 1.29 -22.06
CA GLU A 165 -7.34 1.49 -21.68
C GLU A 165 -8.01 0.17 -21.28
N GLY A 166 -8.68 0.19 -20.12
CA GLY A 166 -9.43 -0.94 -19.59
C GLY A 166 -10.76 -1.17 -20.28
N LYS A 167 -11.30 -2.39 -20.15
CA LYS A 167 -12.56 -2.81 -20.80
C LYS A 167 -13.61 -3.34 -19.82
N CYS A 168 -13.36 -3.29 -18.52
CA CYS A 168 -14.33 -3.73 -17.52
C CYS A 168 -15.55 -2.80 -17.53
N LYS A 169 -16.75 -3.36 -17.67
CA LYS A 169 -18.01 -2.63 -17.68
C LYS A 169 -18.79 -2.98 -16.41
N VAL A 170 -19.18 -1.96 -15.67
CA VAL A 170 -19.97 -2.07 -14.44
C VAL A 170 -21.06 -1.00 -14.44
N ASP A 171 -22.25 -1.34 -13.94
CA ASP A 171 -23.36 -0.38 -13.85
C ASP A 171 -23.07 0.70 -12.80
N TYR A 172 -22.42 0.30 -11.70
CA TYR A 172 -22.05 1.16 -10.57
C TYR A 172 -20.59 0.96 -10.19
N LEU A 173 -19.92 2.07 -9.90
CA LEU A 173 -18.59 2.07 -9.28
C LEU A 173 -18.58 3.06 -8.11
N TYR A 174 -18.06 2.60 -6.97
CA TYR A 174 -18.04 3.35 -5.72
C TYR A 174 -16.61 3.81 -5.42
N ILE A 175 -16.44 5.10 -5.13
CA ILE A 175 -15.13 5.70 -4.80
C ILE A 175 -15.25 6.50 -3.50
N GLU A 176 -14.51 6.12 -2.46
CA GLU A 176 -14.42 6.93 -1.23
C GLU A 176 -13.01 7.49 -1.04
N GLY A 177 -12.88 8.65 -0.38
CA GLY A 177 -11.60 9.29 -0.08
C GLY A 177 -11.60 10.04 1.25
N ASP A 178 -10.55 9.84 2.05
CA ASP A 178 -10.32 10.48 3.36
C ASP A 178 -8.81 10.55 3.70
N GLY A 179 -8.44 11.38 4.68
CA GLY A 179 -7.05 11.66 5.08
C GLY A 179 -6.65 11.00 6.42
N VAL A 180 -5.72 10.03 6.38
CA VAL A 180 -5.20 9.37 7.59
C VAL A 180 -3.97 10.08 8.13
N PHE A 181 -4.17 10.87 9.19
CA PHE A 181 -3.07 11.54 9.90
C PHE A 181 -2.26 10.58 10.79
N VAL A 182 -0.93 10.59 10.69
CA VAL A 182 0.01 9.86 11.55
C VAL A 182 1.08 10.77 12.14
N GLY A 183 1.64 10.42 13.30
CA GLY A 183 2.69 11.22 13.95
C GLY A 183 4.02 11.16 13.20
N GLY A 184 4.58 12.32 12.85
CA GLY A 184 5.91 12.46 12.26
C GLY A 184 7.01 12.61 13.31
N LYS A 185 8.23 12.17 12.99
CA LYS A 185 9.43 12.33 13.85
C LYS A 185 9.84 13.79 14.05
N ASP A 186 9.37 14.71 13.21
CA ASP A 186 9.55 16.16 13.34
C ASP A 186 8.49 16.82 14.25
N GLY A 187 7.69 16.03 14.96
CA GLY A 187 6.61 16.51 15.83
C GLY A 187 5.37 16.99 15.07
N THR A 188 5.37 16.96 13.74
CA THR A 188 4.20 17.32 12.92
C THR A 188 3.43 16.08 12.50
N ASN A 189 2.10 16.15 12.45
CA ASN A 189 1.31 15.09 11.82
C ASN A 189 1.52 15.11 10.31
N LYS A 190 1.64 13.93 9.70
CA LYS A 190 1.67 13.73 8.25
C LYS A 190 0.34 13.12 7.83
N GLU A 191 -0.27 13.66 6.79
CA GLU A 191 -1.47 13.09 6.17
C GLU A 191 -1.05 12.06 5.12
N LEU A 192 -1.61 10.86 5.20
CA LEU A 192 -1.69 9.92 4.10
C LEU A 192 -3.07 10.08 3.46
N ALA A 193 -3.12 10.47 2.18
CA ALA A 193 -4.37 10.43 1.44
C ALA A 193 -4.74 8.95 1.20
N HIS A 194 -5.97 8.56 1.52
CA HIS A 194 -6.48 7.19 1.37
C HIS A 194 -7.72 7.23 0.48
N PHE A 195 -7.65 6.62 -0.69
CA PHE A 195 -8.79 6.39 -1.57
C PHE A 195 -9.08 4.90 -1.71
N ILE A 196 -10.34 4.58 -1.98
CA ILE A 196 -10.79 3.22 -2.27
C ILE A 196 -11.70 3.23 -3.49
N VAL A 197 -11.67 2.15 -4.28
CA VAL A 197 -12.55 1.90 -5.41
C VAL A 197 -13.13 0.50 -5.29
N HIS A 198 -14.44 0.31 -5.46
CA HIS A 198 -15.08 -1.01 -5.44
C HIS A 198 -16.38 -1.07 -6.27
N GLU A 199 -16.78 -2.27 -6.67
CA GLU A 199 -17.95 -2.56 -7.52
C GLU A 199 -19.22 -2.88 -6.70
N GLY A 200 -19.45 -2.15 -5.60
CA GLY A 200 -20.58 -2.39 -4.69
C GLY A 200 -20.28 -3.44 -3.60
N ILE A 201 -21.32 -4.09 -3.08
CA ILE A 201 -21.24 -5.10 -2.01
C ILE A 201 -21.65 -6.48 -2.55
N GLU A 202 -20.82 -7.48 -2.29
CA GLU A 202 -21.21 -8.89 -2.31
C GLU A 202 -21.59 -9.36 -0.90
N THR A 203 -22.57 -10.26 -0.81
CA THR A 203 -23.03 -10.83 0.48
C THR A 203 -22.77 -12.33 0.48
N ASN A 204 -21.95 -12.80 1.43
CA ASN A 204 -21.66 -14.22 1.65
C ASN A 204 -22.21 -14.62 3.02
N GLY A 205 -23.39 -15.25 3.03
CA GLY A 205 -24.17 -15.48 4.25
C GLY A 205 -24.52 -14.16 4.94
N GLN A 206 -24.14 -14.01 6.22
CA GLN A 206 -24.31 -12.74 6.96
C GLN A 206 -23.22 -11.70 6.64
N ARG A 207 -22.13 -12.08 5.97
CA ARG A 207 -20.97 -11.21 5.78
C ARG A 207 -21.07 -10.40 4.49
N LYS A 208 -21.19 -9.08 4.63
CA LYS A 208 -21.07 -8.12 3.52
C LYS A 208 -19.59 -7.79 3.26
N MET A 209 -19.17 -7.84 2.00
CA MET A 209 -17.80 -7.50 1.56
C MET A 209 -17.86 -6.60 0.32
N ALA A 210 -16.86 -5.73 0.15
CA ALA A 210 -16.78 -4.86 -1.02
C ALA A 210 -16.18 -5.62 -2.21
N LYS A 211 -16.95 -5.74 -3.30
CA LYS A 211 -16.56 -6.48 -4.50
C LYS A 211 -15.42 -5.75 -5.23
N ASN A 212 -14.36 -6.49 -5.61
CA ASN A 212 -13.19 -5.95 -6.32
C ASN A 212 -12.58 -4.69 -5.67
N LEU A 213 -12.55 -4.65 -4.34
CA LEU A 213 -12.00 -3.53 -3.56
C LEU A 213 -10.51 -3.29 -3.84
N LYS A 214 -10.19 -2.11 -4.38
CA LYS A 214 -8.84 -1.57 -4.55
C LYS A 214 -8.63 -0.39 -3.60
N GLN A 215 -7.44 -0.29 -3.00
CA GLN A 215 -7.04 0.81 -2.11
C GLN A 215 -5.81 1.54 -2.64
N PHE A 216 -5.74 2.84 -2.38
CA PHE A 216 -4.65 3.73 -2.75
C PHE A 216 -4.28 4.56 -1.52
N VAL A 217 -3.04 4.47 -1.06
CA VAL A 217 -2.56 5.21 0.11
C VAL A 217 -1.20 5.81 -0.21
N GLY A 218 -1.05 7.12 -0.06
CA GLY A 218 0.18 7.81 -0.41
C GLY A 218 0.40 9.12 0.32
N LEU A 219 1.64 9.60 0.29
CA LEU A 219 1.97 10.97 0.66
C LEU A 219 1.69 11.90 -0.51
N GLY A 220 0.97 12.99 -0.24
CA GLY A 220 0.55 13.95 -1.26
C GLY A 220 -0.77 13.53 -1.90
N HIS A 221 -1.82 14.32 -1.62
CA HIS A 221 -3.17 14.06 -2.09
C HIS A 221 -3.25 13.93 -3.62
N GLN A 222 -2.70 14.90 -4.37
CA GLN A 222 -2.72 14.87 -5.85
C GLN A 222 -1.98 13.65 -6.42
N LYS A 223 -0.82 13.28 -5.87
CA LYS A 223 -0.08 12.09 -6.34
C LYS A 223 -0.94 10.83 -6.17
N THR A 224 -1.55 10.64 -5.00
CA THR A 224 -2.42 9.50 -4.74
C THR A 224 -3.67 9.53 -5.63
N LEU A 225 -4.19 10.72 -5.93
CA LEU A 225 -5.32 10.94 -6.85
C LEU A 225 -4.98 10.50 -8.28
N ASN A 226 -3.78 10.83 -8.79
CA ASN A 226 -3.30 10.39 -10.10
C ASN A 226 -3.22 8.85 -10.20
N HIS A 227 -2.78 8.17 -9.14
CA HIS A 227 -2.76 6.69 -9.11
C HIS A 227 -4.18 6.09 -9.19
N VAL A 228 -5.18 6.75 -8.59
CA VAL A 228 -6.60 6.36 -8.72
C VAL A 228 -7.08 6.56 -10.17
N GLU A 229 -6.78 7.71 -10.76
CA GLU A 229 -7.13 8.04 -12.16
C GLU A 229 -6.54 7.02 -13.15
N ASN A 230 -5.24 6.71 -13.03
CA ASN A 230 -4.57 5.72 -13.85
C ASN A 230 -5.20 4.31 -13.68
N TYR A 231 -5.53 3.91 -12.44
CA TYR A 231 -6.23 2.66 -12.21
C TYR A 231 -7.63 2.62 -12.85
N LEU A 232 -8.39 3.71 -12.78
CA LEU A 232 -9.72 3.80 -13.40
C LEU A 232 -9.60 3.63 -14.92
N TYR A 233 -8.73 4.42 -15.57
CA TYR A 233 -8.45 4.36 -17.00
C TYR A 233 -8.03 2.95 -17.46
N ARG A 234 -7.12 2.30 -16.72
CA ARG A 234 -6.59 0.98 -17.09
C ARG A 234 -7.51 -0.20 -16.79
N THR A 235 -8.57 0.01 -16.02
CA THR A 235 -9.46 -1.08 -15.58
C THR A 235 -10.82 -1.01 -16.26
N TYR A 236 -11.44 0.17 -16.38
CA TYR A 236 -12.86 0.28 -16.69
C TYR A 236 -13.20 1.13 -17.93
N ASP A 237 -14.19 0.69 -18.71
CA ASP A 237 -14.92 1.51 -19.68
C ASP A 237 -16.11 2.17 -18.98
N LEU A 238 -15.90 3.37 -18.43
CA LEU A 238 -16.86 4.04 -17.54
C LEU A 238 -18.02 4.75 -18.26
N LYS A 239 -18.07 4.73 -19.60
CA LYS A 239 -19.04 5.50 -20.42
C LYS A 239 -20.50 5.26 -20.03
N ASN A 240 -20.83 4.04 -19.63
CA ASN A 240 -22.19 3.63 -19.21
C ASN A 240 -22.33 3.45 -17.67
N THR A 241 -21.30 3.77 -16.89
CA THR A 241 -21.25 3.57 -15.44
C THR A 241 -21.77 4.78 -14.66
N VAL A 242 -22.55 4.54 -13.62
CA VAL A 242 -22.89 5.55 -12.60
C VAL A 242 -21.84 5.51 -11.50
N ILE A 243 -21.12 6.62 -11.32
CA ILE A 243 -20.11 6.74 -10.27
C ILE A 243 -20.77 7.30 -9.00
N VAL A 244 -20.59 6.60 -7.90
CA VAL A 244 -21.04 7.01 -6.57
C VAL A 244 -19.81 7.36 -5.73
N THR A 245 -19.72 8.58 -5.21
CA THR A 245 -18.56 8.99 -4.40
C THR A 245 -18.90 9.50 -3.00
N ASN A 246 -18.03 9.24 -2.03
CA ASN A 246 -18.23 9.65 -0.62
C ASN A 246 -16.94 10.19 0.02
N SER A 247 -17.09 11.16 0.93
CA SER A 247 -15.97 11.79 1.65
C SER A 247 -16.44 12.70 2.79
N ASP A 248 -15.50 13.16 3.61
CA ASP A 248 -15.68 14.20 4.64
C ASP A 248 -16.00 15.61 4.09
N GLY A 249 -15.79 15.85 2.79
CA GLY A 249 -15.92 17.17 2.17
C GLY A 249 -14.77 18.13 2.51
N GLY A 250 -13.67 17.61 3.04
CA GLY A 250 -12.49 18.33 3.50
C GLY A 250 -11.63 18.89 2.37
N LYS A 251 -10.48 19.45 2.73
CA LYS A 251 -9.53 20.00 1.75
C LYS A 251 -8.93 18.84 0.96
N GLY A 252 -9.23 18.79 -0.34
CA GLY A 252 -8.85 17.68 -1.21
C GLY A 252 -10.06 16.78 -1.50
N TYR A 253 -10.82 16.35 -0.50
CA TYR A 253 -11.93 15.40 -0.69
C TYR A 253 -13.27 16.09 -1.01
N SER A 254 -13.26 17.03 -1.97
CA SER A 254 -14.47 17.76 -2.39
C SER A 254 -15.16 17.10 -3.59
N GLN A 255 -16.47 17.33 -3.78
CA GLN A 255 -17.17 16.91 -5.00
C GLN A 255 -16.44 17.32 -6.29
N LYS A 256 -15.82 18.52 -6.30
CA LYS A 256 -15.06 19.01 -7.47
C LYS A 256 -13.86 18.12 -7.76
N THR A 257 -13.16 17.66 -6.72
CA THR A 257 -11.98 16.79 -6.86
C THR A 257 -12.38 15.40 -7.37
N PHE A 258 -13.47 14.84 -6.85
CA PHE A 258 -14.00 13.59 -7.40
C PHE A 258 -14.45 13.79 -8.85
N LYS A 259 -15.07 14.92 -9.22
CA LYS A 259 -15.42 15.19 -10.61
C LYS A 259 -14.22 15.31 -11.55
N SER A 260 -13.07 15.83 -11.10
CA SER A 260 -11.86 15.88 -11.93
C SER A 260 -11.19 14.52 -12.16
N LEU A 261 -11.53 13.48 -11.40
CA LEU A 261 -11.09 12.10 -11.68
C LEU A 261 -11.88 11.43 -12.82
N LEU A 262 -13.08 11.91 -13.13
CA LEU A 262 -14.02 11.15 -13.94
C LEU A 262 -13.90 11.56 -15.42
N PRO A 263 -13.68 10.59 -16.33
CA PRO A 263 -13.77 10.83 -17.76
C PRO A 263 -15.26 10.91 -18.17
N VAL A 264 -15.61 10.48 -19.38
CA VAL A 264 -17.01 10.33 -19.78
C VAL A 264 -17.68 9.23 -18.95
N VAL A 265 -18.72 9.59 -18.20
CA VAL A 265 -19.50 8.67 -17.34
C VAL A 265 -21.01 8.90 -17.53
N LYS A 266 -21.83 7.88 -17.27
CA LYS A 266 -23.30 7.97 -17.38
C LYS A 266 -23.91 8.91 -16.33
N GLY A 267 -23.31 8.96 -15.14
CA GLY A 267 -23.76 9.83 -14.05
C GLY A 267 -22.76 9.89 -12.90
N HIS A 268 -22.85 10.95 -12.09
CA HIS A 268 -22.04 11.12 -10.88
C HIS A 268 -22.90 11.58 -9.71
N GLU A 269 -23.02 10.74 -8.69
CA GLU A 269 -23.68 11.05 -7.43
C GLU A 269 -22.64 11.17 -6.30
N HIS A 270 -22.67 12.29 -5.58
CA HIS A 270 -21.74 12.57 -4.48
C HIS A 270 -22.46 12.64 -3.14
N PHE A 271 -21.91 11.96 -2.16
CA PHE A 271 -22.38 11.89 -0.79
C PHE A 271 -21.35 12.55 0.13
N LEU A 272 -21.86 13.31 1.10
CA LEU A 272 -21.07 13.72 2.25
C LEU A 272 -21.23 12.65 3.35
N ASP A 273 -20.14 12.30 4.03
CA ASP A 273 -20.22 11.43 5.19
C ASP A 273 -21.09 12.07 6.29
N ARG A 274 -22.07 11.29 6.77
CA ARG A 274 -23.02 11.67 7.80
C ARG A 274 -22.34 11.96 9.14
N TYR A 275 -21.21 11.32 9.45
CA TYR A 275 -20.46 11.60 10.67
C TYR A 275 -20.05 13.08 10.75
N HIS A 276 -19.61 13.67 9.63
CA HIS A 276 -19.21 15.07 9.57
C HIS A 276 -20.40 16.04 9.71
N ILE A 277 -21.61 15.61 9.35
CA ILE A 277 -22.84 16.37 9.59
C ILE A 277 -23.16 16.38 11.10
N SER A 278 -23.17 15.21 11.75
CA SER A 278 -23.40 15.11 13.20
C SER A 278 -22.39 15.93 14.00
N LEU A 279 -21.10 15.79 13.69
CA LEU A 279 -20.03 16.58 14.30
C LEU A 279 -20.22 18.10 14.10
N LYS A 280 -20.83 18.53 12.99
CA LYS A 280 -21.14 19.95 12.73
C LYS A 280 -22.39 20.42 13.46
N LEU A 281 -23.34 19.54 13.74
CA LEU A 281 -24.47 19.83 14.63
C LEU A 281 -23.97 20.00 16.06
N GLU A 282 -23.23 19.03 16.60
CA GLU A 282 -22.62 19.11 17.95
C GLU A 282 -21.74 20.35 18.15
N GLN A 283 -21.03 20.80 17.11
CA GLN A 283 -20.19 22.02 17.16
C GLN A 283 -20.97 23.34 17.07
N ARG A 284 -22.26 23.34 16.70
CA ARG A 284 -22.99 24.56 16.32
C ARG A 284 -24.38 24.71 16.93
N VAL A 285 -25.02 23.61 17.31
CA VAL A 285 -26.31 23.58 17.99
C VAL A 285 -26.03 23.63 19.49
N PHE A 286 -26.24 24.79 20.10
CA PHE A 286 -25.98 25.04 21.53
C PHE A 286 -27.19 24.69 22.43
N VAL A 287 -28.28 24.19 21.84
CA VAL A 287 -29.45 23.61 22.54
C VAL A 287 -29.46 22.10 22.23
N PRO A 288 -28.89 21.24 23.08
CA PRO A 288 -28.63 19.83 22.76
C PRO A 288 -29.86 19.04 22.29
N GLU A 289 -31.03 19.37 22.83
CA GLU A 289 -32.33 18.75 22.51
C GLU A 289 -32.66 18.89 21.02
N LEU A 290 -32.33 20.03 20.41
CA LEU A 290 -32.57 20.30 18.99
C LEU A 290 -31.67 19.47 18.06
N ILE A 291 -30.57 18.88 18.53
CA ILE A 291 -29.71 18.02 17.69
C ILE A 291 -30.52 16.87 17.10
N SER A 292 -31.40 16.26 17.90
CA SER A 292 -32.31 15.19 17.45
C SER A 292 -33.29 15.67 16.38
N VAL A 293 -33.81 16.89 16.53
CA VAL A 293 -34.73 17.53 15.56
C VAL A 293 -34.02 17.80 14.24
N PHE A 294 -32.79 18.34 14.28
CA PHE A 294 -31.95 18.52 13.10
C PHE A 294 -31.64 17.19 12.39
N GLN A 295 -31.27 16.16 13.14
CA GLN A 295 -31.00 14.82 12.59
C GLN A 295 -32.24 14.24 11.89
N ASN A 296 -33.42 14.36 12.49
CA ASN A 296 -34.69 13.90 11.91
C ASN A 296 -35.03 14.68 10.62
N ALA A 297 -34.93 16.01 10.63
CA ALA A 297 -35.16 16.85 9.45
C ALA A 297 -34.20 16.50 8.29
N ILE A 298 -32.92 16.23 8.58
CA ILE A 298 -31.92 15.82 7.60
C ILE A 298 -32.18 14.40 7.08
N ASN A 299 -32.53 13.46 7.96
CA ASN A 299 -32.84 12.07 7.59
C ASN A 299 -34.05 11.98 6.67
N ASN A 300 -35.10 12.76 6.95
CA ASN A 300 -36.31 12.86 6.14
C ASN A 300 -36.17 13.80 4.93
N TYR A 301 -35.01 14.45 4.77
CA TYR A 301 -34.73 15.44 3.73
C TYR A 301 -35.75 16.59 3.66
N SER A 302 -36.28 16.98 4.81
CA SER A 302 -37.36 17.97 4.95
C SER A 302 -36.78 19.38 5.11
N THR A 303 -36.92 20.21 4.07
CA THR A 303 -36.52 21.63 4.12
C THR A 303 -37.36 22.42 5.13
N ARG A 304 -38.65 22.08 5.26
CA ARG A 304 -39.58 22.73 6.20
C ARG A 304 -39.16 22.49 7.65
N ASP A 305 -38.91 21.24 8.01
CA ASP A 305 -38.59 20.88 9.40
C ASP A 305 -37.16 21.33 9.74
N LEU A 306 -36.25 21.38 8.75
CA LEU A 306 -34.93 21.99 8.93
C LEU A 306 -35.02 23.49 9.19
N GLN A 307 -35.85 24.21 8.43
CA GLN A 307 -36.06 25.64 8.63
C GLN A 307 -36.64 25.90 10.02
N CYS A 308 -37.66 25.13 10.44
CA CYS A 308 -38.22 25.20 11.79
C CYS A 308 -37.13 24.98 12.86
N ALA A 309 -36.29 23.95 12.75
CA ALA A 309 -35.20 23.70 13.69
C ALA A 309 -34.15 24.84 13.74
N LEU A 310 -33.85 25.47 12.60
CA LEU A 310 -32.98 26.65 12.53
C LEU A 310 -33.61 27.87 13.22
N ASP A 311 -34.90 28.08 13.05
CA ASP A 311 -35.61 29.25 13.59
C ASP A 311 -35.86 29.09 15.10
N THR A 312 -36.15 27.87 15.57
CA THR A 312 -36.14 27.56 17.01
C THR A 312 -34.74 27.78 17.62
N LEU A 313 -33.68 27.29 16.98
CA LEU A 313 -32.30 27.54 17.46
C LEU A 313 -31.96 29.06 17.47
N GLU A 314 -32.43 29.82 16.48
CA GLU A 314 -32.26 31.28 16.42
C GLU A 314 -33.02 32.00 17.54
N SER A 315 -34.19 31.50 17.95
CA SER A 315 -34.95 32.05 19.09
C SER A 315 -34.27 31.86 20.46
N HIS A 316 -33.35 30.90 20.58
CA HIS A 316 -32.53 30.68 21.78
C HIS A 316 -31.19 31.45 21.79
N VAL A 317 -30.98 32.37 20.84
CA VAL A 317 -29.75 33.18 20.76
C VAL A 317 -29.77 34.30 21.81
N GLU A 318 -28.87 34.21 22.78
CA GLU A 318 -28.65 35.25 23.81
C GLU A 318 -27.36 36.05 23.54
N THR A 319 -26.45 35.51 22.74
CA THR A 319 -25.10 36.06 22.52
C THR A 319 -24.71 36.17 21.04
N LYS A 320 -23.83 37.13 20.72
CA LYS A 320 -23.24 37.29 19.37
C LYS A 320 -22.45 36.05 18.89
N GLU A 321 -21.95 35.23 19.82
CA GLU A 321 -21.29 33.97 19.50
C GLU A 321 -22.30 32.91 19.04
N GLN A 322 -23.40 32.70 19.78
CA GLN A 322 -24.50 31.84 19.38
C GLN A 322 -25.09 32.27 18.02
N GLU A 323 -25.34 33.57 17.81
CA GLU A 323 -25.77 34.14 16.53
C GLU A 323 -24.82 33.75 15.38
N THR A 324 -23.51 33.83 15.64
CA THR A 324 -22.46 33.42 14.70
C THR A 324 -22.47 31.90 14.44
N HIS A 325 -22.80 31.09 15.44
CA HIS A 325 -22.97 29.63 15.28
C HIS A 325 -24.18 29.29 14.41
N VAL A 326 -25.35 29.92 14.63
CA VAL A 326 -26.55 29.75 13.78
C VAL A 326 -26.24 30.15 12.33
N LYS A 327 -25.67 31.35 12.11
CA LYS A 327 -25.29 31.82 10.77
C LYS A 327 -24.34 30.85 10.05
N LYS A 328 -23.33 30.32 10.75
CA LYS A 328 -22.39 29.32 10.19
C LYS A 328 -23.07 27.99 9.89
N LEU A 329 -23.99 27.52 10.75
CA LEU A 329 -24.73 26.27 10.55
C LEU A 329 -25.70 26.37 9.36
N ARG A 330 -26.53 27.43 9.31
CA ARG A 330 -27.47 27.72 8.21
C ARG A 330 -26.73 27.79 6.87
N ALA A 331 -25.58 28.48 6.81
CA ALA A 331 -24.75 28.55 5.60
C ALA A 331 -24.11 27.20 5.21
N TYR A 332 -23.65 26.41 6.19
CA TYR A 332 -23.09 25.07 5.97
C TYR A 332 -24.15 24.11 5.40
N LEU A 333 -25.30 24.00 6.06
CA LEU A 333 -26.39 23.12 5.65
C LEU A 333 -26.93 23.49 4.26
N ARG A 334 -27.16 24.79 3.98
CA ARG A 334 -27.59 25.25 2.65
C ARG A 334 -26.61 24.84 1.54
N ARG A 335 -25.30 24.89 1.80
CA ARG A 335 -24.26 24.53 0.83
C ARG A 335 -24.22 23.02 0.55
N ILE A 336 -24.44 22.19 1.56
CA ILE A 336 -24.34 20.73 1.43
C ILE A 336 -25.68 20.04 1.13
N TRP A 337 -26.82 20.76 1.20
CA TRP A 337 -28.15 20.15 1.14
C TRP A 337 -28.31 19.13 0.00
N LYS A 338 -27.92 19.50 -1.23
CA LYS A 338 -27.98 18.59 -2.40
C LYS A 338 -27.16 17.30 -2.22
N ILE A 339 -25.99 17.35 -1.57
CA ILE A 339 -25.09 16.20 -1.42
C ILE A 339 -25.37 15.34 -0.18
N ILE A 340 -26.17 15.82 0.77
CA ILE A 340 -26.64 15.02 1.93
C ILE A 340 -27.94 14.26 1.65
N LYS A 341 -28.55 14.46 0.47
CA LYS A 341 -29.79 13.78 0.06
C LYS A 341 -29.70 12.27 0.30
N PRO A 342 -30.60 11.66 1.10
CA PRO A 342 -30.60 10.23 1.39
C PRO A 342 -30.57 9.36 0.13
N TYR A 343 -29.88 8.22 0.17
CA TYR A 343 -29.71 7.32 -0.97
C TYR A 343 -31.06 6.89 -1.58
N HIS A 344 -32.02 6.51 -0.72
CA HIS A 344 -33.35 6.06 -1.13
C HIS A 344 -34.23 7.14 -1.78
N LEU A 345 -33.81 8.41 -1.77
CA LEU A 345 -34.49 9.51 -2.47
C LEU A 345 -33.78 9.91 -3.78
N ARG A 346 -32.65 9.28 -4.13
CA ARG A 346 -31.92 9.53 -5.38
C ARG A 346 -32.37 8.57 -6.47
N GLU A 347 -32.13 8.94 -7.72
CA GLU A 347 -32.38 8.11 -8.91
C GLU A 347 -31.29 7.05 -9.09
N LEU A 348 -30.96 6.34 -8.00
CA LEU A 348 -30.00 5.24 -7.95
C LEU A 348 -30.78 3.94 -7.81
N SER A 349 -30.55 2.96 -8.68
CA SER A 349 -31.25 1.68 -8.62
C SER A 349 -30.69 0.78 -7.51
N GLY A 350 -31.57 0.01 -6.86
CA GLY A 350 -31.20 -0.97 -5.84
C GLY A 350 -30.96 -0.38 -4.45
N GLU A 351 -30.52 -1.22 -3.51
CA GLU A 351 -30.18 -0.80 -2.15
C GLU A 351 -28.85 -0.01 -2.07
N LYS A 352 -28.59 0.63 -0.93
CA LYS A 352 -27.32 1.34 -0.65
C LYS A 352 -26.15 0.35 -0.54
N GLN A 353 -25.43 0.11 -1.63
CA GLN A 353 -24.28 -0.81 -1.65
C GLN A 353 -22.94 -0.12 -1.31
N GLY A 354 -22.58 -0.08 -0.03
CA GLY A 354 -21.17 0.06 0.37
C GLY A 354 -20.60 1.45 0.65
N ILE A 355 -21.41 2.52 0.62
CA ILE A 355 -20.95 3.84 1.07
C ILE A 355 -20.76 3.89 2.60
N GLY A 356 -19.56 4.28 3.05
CA GLY A 356 -19.18 4.48 4.45
C GLY A 356 -18.26 3.38 4.99
N ILE A 357 -17.56 2.63 4.12
CA ILE A 357 -16.66 1.55 4.56
C ILE A 357 -15.25 2.03 4.94
N MET A 358 -14.90 3.28 4.61
CA MET A 358 -13.55 3.84 4.76
C MET A 358 -12.94 3.66 6.16
N GLU A 359 -13.67 3.99 7.24
CA GLU A 359 -13.17 3.86 8.62
C GLU A 359 -12.78 2.42 8.99
N SER A 360 -13.48 1.42 8.45
CA SER A 360 -13.11 0.01 8.64
C SER A 360 -11.79 -0.35 7.95
N LEU A 361 -11.49 0.31 6.82
CA LEU A 361 -10.30 0.08 6.00
C LEU A 361 -9.10 0.87 6.51
N HIS A 362 -9.31 2.06 7.09
CA HIS A 362 -8.29 2.81 7.83
C HIS A 362 -7.62 1.98 8.93
N ARG A 363 -8.29 0.99 9.51
CA ARG A 363 -7.76 0.11 10.57
C ARG A 363 -6.41 -0.55 10.21
N ILE A 364 -6.17 -0.89 8.94
CA ILE A 364 -4.89 -1.49 8.52
C ILE A 364 -3.72 -0.52 8.74
N LEU A 365 -3.94 0.77 8.45
CA LEU A 365 -2.99 1.84 8.66
C LEU A 365 -2.93 2.22 10.15
N THR A 366 -4.07 2.41 10.81
CA THR A 366 -4.08 2.91 12.19
C THR A 366 -3.49 1.90 13.19
N PHE A 367 -3.77 0.60 13.06
CA PHE A 367 -3.15 -0.42 13.93
C PHE A 367 -1.64 -0.48 13.76
N ARG A 368 -1.13 -0.45 12.51
CA ARG A 368 0.31 -0.51 12.28
C ARG A 368 1.02 0.82 12.56
N MET A 369 0.39 1.95 12.28
CA MET A 369 1.06 3.24 12.15
C MET A 369 0.70 4.28 13.23
N LYS A 370 -0.45 4.15 13.92
CA LYS A 370 -0.79 4.96 15.10
C LYS A 370 -0.45 4.22 16.41
N ARG A 371 -0.53 4.97 17.52
CA ARG A 371 -0.35 4.55 18.93
C ARG A 371 1.04 3.98 19.25
N ASN A 372 1.29 3.66 20.52
CA ASN A 372 2.53 3.05 21.05
C ASN A 372 3.82 3.79 20.64
N SER A 373 3.82 5.13 20.77
CA SER A 373 4.96 6.02 20.48
C SER A 373 5.59 5.82 19.09
N LYS A 374 4.79 5.40 18.10
CA LYS A 374 5.23 5.27 16.70
C LYS A 374 5.27 6.63 16.03
N TYR A 375 6.46 7.04 15.62
CA TYR A 375 6.70 8.27 14.85
C TYR A 375 7.41 7.95 13.54
N TRP A 376 6.91 8.51 12.45
CA TRP A 376 7.32 8.18 11.10
C TRP A 376 8.24 9.24 10.49
N GLY A 377 9.22 8.77 9.70
CA GLY A 377 10.13 9.60 8.91
C GLY A 377 10.06 9.18 7.44
N LYS A 378 11.21 9.05 6.77
CA LYS A 378 11.28 8.63 5.36
C LYS A 378 10.50 7.33 5.06
N GLY A 379 10.58 6.31 5.91
CA GLY A 379 9.85 5.04 5.75
C GLY A 379 8.32 5.09 5.99
N LEU A 380 7.70 6.27 5.94
CA LEU A 380 6.24 6.44 6.03
C LEU A 380 5.55 5.92 4.76
N GLU A 381 5.96 6.41 3.60
CA GLU A 381 5.38 6.04 2.29
C GLU A 381 5.66 4.56 1.99
N ALA A 382 6.86 4.06 2.29
CA ALA A 382 7.22 2.64 2.22
C ALA A 382 6.24 1.71 2.96
N MET A 383 5.93 2.03 4.22
CA MET A 383 5.02 1.21 5.04
C MET A 383 3.58 1.31 4.53
N ALA A 384 3.13 2.49 4.11
CA ALA A 384 1.81 2.66 3.50
C ALA A 384 1.69 1.81 2.22
N SER A 385 2.73 1.82 1.37
CA SER A 385 2.80 1.03 0.14
C SER A 385 2.71 -0.47 0.45
N LEU A 386 3.52 -0.99 1.39
CA LEU A 386 3.47 -2.39 1.83
C LEU A 386 2.08 -2.83 2.31
N LEU A 387 1.46 -2.06 3.21
CA LEU A 387 0.14 -2.38 3.76
C LEU A 387 -0.94 -2.37 2.66
N THR A 388 -0.86 -1.40 1.75
CA THR A 388 -1.82 -1.21 0.66
C THR A 388 -1.69 -2.31 -0.39
N THR A 389 -0.47 -2.64 -0.83
CA THR A 389 -0.25 -3.72 -1.81
C THR A 389 -0.50 -5.10 -1.22
N LYS A 390 -0.28 -5.32 0.09
CA LYS A 390 -0.73 -6.55 0.78
C LYS A 390 -2.26 -6.64 0.76
N ARG A 391 -2.95 -5.53 1.03
CA ARG A 391 -4.42 -5.49 1.02
C ARG A 391 -5.02 -5.67 -0.37
N ASN A 392 -4.34 -5.15 -1.40
CA ASN A 392 -4.70 -5.27 -2.82
C ASN A 392 -4.26 -6.60 -3.47
N GLY A 393 -3.60 -7.51 -2.74
CA GLY A 393 -3.08 -8.78 -3.27
C GLY A 393 -1.83 -8.67 -4.17
N THR A 394 -1.37 -7.46 -4.50
CA THR A 394 -0.28 -7.21 -5.47
C THR A 394 1.13 -7.26 -4.87
N LEU A 395 1.27 -7.30 -3.53
CA LEU A 395 2.58 -7.28 -2.84
C LEU A 395 3.58 -8.28 -3.41
N LYS A 396 3.18 -9.55 -3.61
CA LYS A 396 4.09 -10.60 -4.10
C LYS A 396 4.62 -10.30 -5.49
N GLU A 397 3.76 -9.82 -6.39
CA GLU A 397 4.11 -9.57 -7.79
C GLU A 397 5.03 -8.35 -7.91
N ILE A 398 4.77 -7.33 -7.10
CA ILE A 398 5.62 -6.14 -7.04
C ILE A 398 6.98 -6.48 -6.39
N PHE A 399 7.01 -7.33 -5.37
CA PHE A 399 8.27 -7.73 -4.72
C PHE A 399 9.19 -8.54 -5.64
N LEU A 400 8.59 -9.34 -6.52
CA LEU A 400 9.26 -10.18 -7.53
C LEU A 400 9.60 -9.43 -8.83
N GLU A 401 9.20 -8.15 -8.97
CA GLU A 401 9.46 -7.34 -10.17
C GLU A 401 8.91 -7.93 -11.47
N LYS A 402 7.80 -8.69 -11.41
CA LYS A 402 7.23 -9.40 -12.56
C LYS A 402 6.98 -8.52 -13.80
N TRP A 403 6.69 -7.22 -13.61
CA TRP A 403 6.47 -6.32 -14.74
C TRP A 403 7.74 -6.10 -15.59
N LYS A 404 8.93 -6.31 -15.02
CA LYS A 404 10.21 -6.26 -15.74
C LYS A 404 10.44 -7.50 -16.62
N GLU A 405 9.72 -8.60 -16.40
CA GLU A 405 9.80 -9.79 -17.26
C GLU A 405 9.30 -9.51 -18.69
N ALA A 406 8.37 -8.56 -18.87
CA ALA A 406 7.88 -8.13 -20.17
C ALA A 406 9.00 -7.49 -21.02
N PHE A 407 9.76 -6.55 -20.43
CA PHE A 407 10.94 -5.97 -21.07
C PHE A 407 12.05 -6.99 -21.29
N ALA A 408 12.24 -7.93 -20.36
CA ALA A 408 13.25 -8.98 -20.53
C ALA A 408 12.93 -9.96 -21.68
N LEU A 409 11.68 -10.03 -22.16
CA LEU A 409 11.34 -10.66 -23.44
C LEU A 409 11.64 -9.72 -24.61
N ASP A 410 11.25 -8.44 -24.52
CA ASP A 410 11.43 -7.45 -25.58
C ASP A 410 12.92 -7.21 -25.88
N ASP A 411 13.76 -6.96 -24.87
CA ASP A 411 15.22 -6.84 -25.02
C ASP A 411 15.87 -8.08 -25.66
N ARG A 412 15.32 -9.28 -25.42
CA ARG A 412 15.79 -10.52 -26.07
C ARG A 412 15.33 -10.58 -27.52
N LEU A 413 14.07 -10.24 -27.79
CA LEU A 413 13.53 -10.12 -29.14
C LEU A 413 14.28 -9.06 -29.94
N VAL A 414 14.57 -7.88 -29.38
CA VAL A 414 15.37 -6.82 -29.98
C VAL A 414 16.84 -7.25 -30.15
N ALA A 415 17.42 -8.05 -29.25
CA ALA A 415 18.77 -8.61 -29.43
C ALA A 415 18.83 -9.78 -30.46
N GLU A 416 17.72 -10.45 -30.73
CA GLU A 416 17.58 -11.46 -31.78
C GLU A 416 17.26 -10.82 -33.14
N LEU A 417 16.32 -9.88 -33.17
CA LEU A 417 15.89 -9.09 -34.34
C LEU A 417 16.94 -8.06 -34.75
N GLY A 418 17.75 -7.52 -33.84
CA GLY A 418 18.89 -6.65 -34.11
C GLY A 418 20.05 -7.34 -34.85
N LYS A 419 19.94 -8.66 -35.10
CA LYS A 419 20.80 -9.40 -36.04
C LYS A 419 20.24 -9.40 -37.47
N CYS A 420 19.03 -8.87 -37.68
CA CYS A 420 18.48 -8.54 -38.99
C CYS A 420 18.63 -7.02 -39.22
N PRO A 421 19.24 -6.56 -40.32
CA PRO A 421 19.42 -5.13 -40.58
C PRO A 421 18.08 -4.48 -40.97
N ASN A 422 17.50 -3.67 -40.09
CA ASN A 422 16.28 -2.90 -40.36
C ASN A 422 16.62 -1.47 -40.80
N HIS A 423 16.56 -1.21 -42.11
CA HIS A 423 16.78 0.12 -42.72
C HIS A 423 15.61 1.13 -42.55
N PHE A 424 14.78 1.01 -41.51
CA PHE A 424 13.47 1.69 -41.46
C PHE A 424 13.35 2.89 -40.49
N PHE A 425 14.35 3.16 -39.63
CA PHE A 425 14.21 4.11 -38.50
C PHE A 425 15.29 5.21 -38.43
N GLU A 426 15.94 5.58 -39.53
CA GLU A 426 16.99 6.63 -39.47
C GLU A 426 16.45 8.08 -39.45
N ASP A 427 15.20 8.34 -39.85
CA ASP A 427 14.76 9.68 -40.27
C ASP A 427 14.16 10.60 -39.18
N GLU A 428 13.80 10.10 -37.98
CA GLU A 428 13.02 10.90 -37.00
C GLU A 428 13.83 11.50 -35.82
N ARG A 429 15.17 11.46 -35.85
CA ARG A 429 16.03 11.93 -34.74
C ARG A 429 16.30 13.45 -34.68
N GLN A 430 15.39 14.29 -35.18
CA GLN A 430 15.46 15.75 -35.01
C GLN A 430 14.10 16.38 -34.66
N LYS A 431 13.83 16.57 -33.35
CA LYS A 431 13.12 17.71 -32.71
C LYS A 431 12.65 17.37 -31.28
N VAL A 432 13.52 17.52 -30.28
CA VAL A 432 13.10 17.77 -28.89
C VAL A 432 14.07 18.74 -28.25
N ASP A 433 13.63 19.97 -28.02
CA ASP A 433 14.35 20.91 -27.15
C ASP A 433 13.40 21.96 -26.56
N ASN A 434 13.70 22.41 -25.34
CA ASN A 434 12.97 23.39 -24.49
C ASN A 434 11.75 22.92 -23.66
N ILE A 435 11.96 22.65 -22.36
CA ILE A 435 10.98 22.95 -21.29
C ILE A 435 11.71 23.68 -20.15
N LYS A 436 11.14 24.80 -19.66
CA LYS A 436 11.72 25.64 -18.60
C LYS A 436 11.19 25.28 -17.21
N ASN A 437 12.07 25.30 -16.22
CA ASN A 437 11.73 25.13 -14.80
C ASN A 437 11.12 26.41 -14.19
N TYR A 438 10.13 26.24 -13.31
CA TYR A 438 9.68 27.28 -12.36
C TYR A 438 9.55 26.71 -10.95
N ALA A 439 10.09 27.44 -9.96
CA ALA A 439 10.00 27.11 -8.54
C ALA A 439 9.12 28.14 -7.80
N ILE A 440 8.32 27.70 -6.82
CA ILE A 440 7.49 28.58 -5.99
C ILE A 440 7.62 28.21 -4.51
N ASN A 441 7.86 29.22 -3.67
CA ASN A 441 8.03 29.10 -2.22
C ASN A 441 6.70 28.96 -1.47
N TYR A 442 6.73 28.28 -0.32
CA TYR A 442 5.59 28.11 0.59
C TYR A 442 5.76 28.94 1.89
N HIS A 443 4.66 29.34 2.51
CA HIS A 443 4.60 29.90 3.88
C HIS A 443 3.60 29.14 4.76
N LYS A 444 3.89 29.06 6.07
CA LYS A 444 3.12 28.36 7.13
C LYS A 444 2.42 29.38 8.05
N PRO A 445 1.28 29.03 8.68
CA PRO A 445 1.21 28.69 10.12
C PRO A 445 0.21 27.53 10.43
N SER A 446 -0.06 27.02 11.65
CA SER A 446 0.49 27.19 13.02
C SER A 446 0.48 25.85 13.84
N LYS A 447 -0.53 25.62 14.71
CA LYS A 447 -0.63 24.65 15.84
C LYS A 447 -2.07 24.60 16.42
N GLN A 448 -2.34 23.67 17.37
CA GLN A 448 -3.51 23.51 18.28
C GLN A 448 -4.80 22.91 17.64
N THR A 449 -5.57 21.97 18.22
CA THR A 449 -5.60 21.17 19.49
C THR A 449 -6.46 19.92 19.19
N LYS A 450 -5.99 18.65 19.19
CA LYS A 450 -5.65 17.72 20.30
C LYS A 450 -6.82 17.41 21.28
N GLU A 451 -7.14 16.11 21.43
CA GLU A 451 -7.98 15.48 22.49
C GLU A 451 -9.53 15.57 22.39
N ARG A 452 -10.17 14.47 21.95
CA ARG A 452 -11.16 13.65 22.71
C ARG A 452 -11.82 12.57 21.82
N LEU A 453 -11.23 11.37 21.85
CA LEU A 453 -11.90 10.10 21.52
C LEU A 453 -12.42 9.54 22.85
N ASP A 454 -13.70 9.18 22.95
CA ASP A 454 -14.25 8.10 23.83
C ASP A 454 -15.81 8.09 23.84
N TRP A 455 -16.45 7.84 22.69
CA TRP A 455 -17.92 7.64 22.65
C TRP A 455 -18.41 6.75 21.49
N TYR A 456 -17.83 5.54 21.34
CA TYR A 456 -18.26 4.55 20.34
C TYR A 456 -18.63 3.19 20.97
N LYS A 457 -19.42 3.23 22.05
CA LYS A 457 -20.09 2.04 22.60
C LYS A 457 -21.51 2.38 23.07
N GLY A 458 -22.47 1.66 22.50
CA GLY A 458 -23.87 1.63 22.90
C GLY A 458 -24.80 2.33 21.90
N ASN A 459 -25.94 1.74 21.50
CA ASN A 459 -26.43 0.38 21.71
C ASN A 459 -27.19 -0.10 20.47
N GLU A 460 -27.21 -1.42 20.26
CA GLU A 460 -28.25 -2.06 19.47
C GLU A 460 -29.57 -2.00 20.25
N ASN A 461 -30.59 -1.40 19.65
CA ASN A 461 -32.04 -1.67 19.80
C ASN A 461 -32.79 -0.79 18.80
#